data_AF-A0A561WJW2-F1
#
_entry.id   AF-A0A561WJW2-F1
#
_cell.length_a   1.000
_cell.length_b   1.000
_cell.length_c   1.000
_cell.angle_alpha   90.00
_cell.angle_beta   90.00
_cell.angle_gamma   90.00
#
_symmetry.space_group_name_H-M   'P 1'
#
loop_
_entity.id
_entity.type
_entity.pdbx_description
1 polymer ?
#
loop_
_entity_poly.entity_id
_entity_poly.type
_entity_poly.pdbx_seq_one_letter_code
_entity_poly.pdbx_strand_id
1 'polypeptide(L)'
;MTPDDVVTVIMRRLAEHHRVVPGYVIRDAVEAELRQRFPDVALPELRVPPEVAAELVAGFGDAATAAEDDAATMPAVLSGDETGRLLAALGLAVHVAAFNLDRDRLHVAQILNGSAAALVALGAAQRAAHADGTSAVLLSPATLRTVRTTMVAVLQGVRHRGWLAEHLDLTATTTMFTDVLTLLGAVP
;
A
#
# COMPACT_ATOMS: atom_id res chain seq x y z
N MET A 1 -11.31 -1.02 -27.61
CA MET A 1 -11.55 0.27 -26.92
C MET A 1 -10.22 1.00 -26.75
N THR A 2 -10.22 2.32 -26.56
CA THR A 2 -9.00 3.02 -26.10
C THR A 2 -8.79 2.81 -24.60
N PRO A 3 -7.57 3.00 -24.08
CA PRO A 3 -7.34 3.05 -22.63
C PRO A 3 -8.22 4.09 -21.92
N ASP A 4 -8.45 5.25 -22.55
CA ASP A 4 -9.32 6.31 -22.02
C ASP A 4 -10.79 5.88 -21.90
N ASP A 5 -11.28 5.11 -22.85
CA ASP A 5 -12.64 4.55 -22.80
C ASP A 5 -12.77 3.58 -21.61
N VAL A 6 -11.74 2.75 -21.36
CA VAL A 6 -11.72 1.81 -20.23
C VAL A 6 -11.73 2.57 -18.89
N VAL A 7 -10.89 3.60 -18.75
CA VAL A 7 -10.86 4.45 -17.55
C VAL A 7 -12.22 5.13 -17.32
N THR A 8 -12.85 5.63 -18.39
CA THR A 8 -14.16 6.28 -18.30
C THR A 8 -15.24 5.31 -17.82
N VAL A 9 -15.25 4.07 -18.32
CA VAL A 9 -16.19 3.04 -17.90
C VAL A 9 -15.97 2.64 -16.44
N ILE A 10 -14.70 2.50 -16.00
CA ILE A 10 -14.36 2.20 -14.60
C ILE A 10 -14.83 3.34 -13.68
N MET A 11 -14.55 4.60 -14.02
CA MET A 11 -14.99 5.74 -13.21
C MET A 11 -16.51 5.83 -13.10
N ARG A 12 -17.24 5.57 -14.19
CA ARG A 12 -18.71 5.54 -14.15
C ARG A 12 -19.22 4.44 -13.22
N ARG A 13 -18.66 3.24 -13.32
CA ARG A 13 -19.05 2.09 -12.47
C ARG A 13 -18.73 2.34 -11.00
N LEU A 14 -17.59 2.94 -10.69
CA LEU A 14 -17.24 3.35 -9.32
C LEU A 14 -18.23 4.39 -8.76
N ALA A 15 -18.66 5.36 -9.59
CA ALA A 15 -19.65 6.35 -9.20
C ALA A 15 -21.03 5.73 -8.94
N GLU A 16 -21.45 4.76 -9.76
CA GLU A 16 -22.68 3.97 -9.54
C GLU A 16 -22.65 3.21 -8.20
N HIS A 17 -21.46 2.82 -7.73
CA HIS A 17 -21.23 2.21 -6.42
C HIS A 17 -20.91 3.22 -5.30
N HIS A 18 -21.15 4.51 -5.50
CA HIS A 18 -20.86 5.60 -4.56
C HIS A 18 -19.40 5.68 -4.09
N ARG A 19 -18.44 5.23 -4.91
CA ARG A 19 -17.00 5.32 -4.64
C ARG A 19 -16.39 6.48 -5.42
N VAL A 20 -15.66 7.34 -4.71
CA VAL A 20 -14.96 8.48 -5.32
C VAL A 20 -13.47 8.17 -5.35
N VAL A 21 -12.94 7.92 -6.55
CA VAL A 21 -11.51 7.73 -6.79
C VAL A 21 -11.05 8.78 -7.80
N PRO A 22 -9.92 9.48 -7.56
CA PRO A 22 -9.41 10.44 -8.53
C PRO A 22 -9.08 9.75 -9.86
N GLY A 23 -9.52 10.35 -10.98
CA GLY A 23 -9.39 9.71 -12.30
C GLY A 23 -7.96 9.41 -12.74
N TYR A 24 -6.97 10.18 -12.25
CA TYR A 24 -5.56 9.90 -12.53
C TYR A 24 -5.08 8.60 -11.87
N VAL A 25 -5.62 8.21 -10.71
CA VAL A 25 -5.26 6.95 -10.03
C VAL A 25 -5.73 5.75 -10.85
N ILE A 26 -6.95 5.82 -11.37
CA ILE A 26 -7.51 4.78 -12.25
C ILE A 26 -6.71 4.71 -13.54
N ARG A 27 -6.37 5.86 -14.13
CA ARG A 27 -5.53 5.94 -15.33
C ARG A 27 -4.16 5.28 -15.11
N ASP A 28 -3.44 5.65 -14.05
CA ASP A 28 -2.11 5.10 -13.77
C ASP A 28 -2.15 3.58 -13.58
N ALA A 29 -3.17 3.08 -12.89
CA ALA A 29 -3.33 1.65 -12.64
C ALA A 29 -3.69 0.86 -13.91
N VAL A 30 -4.60 1.40 -14.74
CA VAL A 30 -4.93 0.82 -16.05
C VAL A 30 -3.72 0.86 -16.99
N GLU A 31 -2.97 1.95 -17.02
CA GLU A 31 -1.77 2.07 -17.84
C GLU A 31 -0.67 1.10 -17.40
N ALA A 32 -0.47 0.91 -16.10
CA ALA A 32 0.50 -0.05 -15.57
C ALA A 32 0.16 -1.48 -16.01
N GLU A 33 -1.10 -1.88 -15.86
CA GLU A 33 -1.57 -3.22 -16.25
C GLU A 33 -1.48 -3.44 -17.77
N LEU A 34 -1.84 -2.42 -18.57
CA LEU A 34 -1.74 -2.49 -20.03
C LEU A 34 -0.28 -2.54 -20.51
N ARG A 35 0.64 -1.80 -19.90
CA ARG A 35 2.08 -1.88 -20.23
C ARG A 35 2.67 -3.25 -19.89
N GLN A 36 2.20 -3.89 -18.83
CA GLN A 36 2.65 -5.23 -18.47
C GLN A 36 2.19 -6.28 -19.50
N ARG A 37 0.96 -6.16 -20.01
CA ARG A 37 0.38 -7.12 -20.95
C ARG A 37 0.80 -6.87 -22.41
N PHE A 38 1.05 -5.61 -22.77
CA PHE A 38 1.42 -5.19 -24.11
C PHE A 38 2.71 -4.35 -24.09
N PRO A 39 3.86 -4.97 -23.72
CA PRO A 39 5.12 -4.23 -23.52
C PRO A 39 5.65 -3.57 -24.80
N ASP A 40 5.35 -4.15 -25.96
CA ASP A 40 5.88 -3.71 -27.25
C ASP A 40 4.96 -2.71 -27.98
N VAL A 41 3.82 -2.34 -27.39
CA VAL A 41 2.82 -1.47 -28.03
C VAL A 41 2.72 -0.15 -27.28
N ALA A 42 2.89 0.96 -28.00
CA ALA A 42 2.70 2.28 -27.42
C ALA A 42 1.23 2.48 -27.01
N LEU A 43 0.99 2.88 -25.76
CA LEU A 43 -0.36 3.08 -25.20
C LEU A 43 -1.30 3.96 -26.07
N PRO A 44 -0.85 5.05 -26.72
CA PRO A 44 -1.71 5.86 -27.59
C PRO A 44 -2.24 5.09 -28.82
N GLU A 45 -1.50 4.07 -29.26
CA GLU A 45 -1.83 3.23 -30.41
C GLU A 45 -2.55 1.94 -30.02
N LEU A 46 -2.50 1.59 -28.72
CA LEU A 46 -3.09 0.38 -28.19
C LEU A 46 -4.61 0.40 -28.31
N ARG A 47 -5.14 -0.61 -29.02
CA ARG A 47 -6.55 -0.96 -28.98
C ARG A 47 -6.73 -2.09 -27.97
N VAL A 48 -7.30 -1.76 -26.82
CA VAL A 48 -7.58 -2.74 -25.76
C VAL A 48 -8.61 -3.75 -26.28
N PRO A 49 -8.27 -5.06 -26.33
CA PRO A 49 -9.20 -6.12 -26.70
C PRO A 49 -10.42 -6.11 -25.77
N PRO A 50 -11.62 -6.42 -26.28
CA PRO A 50 -12.84 -6.35 -25.49
C PRO A 50 -12.82 -7.27 -24.26
N GLU A 51 -12.12 -8.41 -24.33
CA GLU A 51 -11.96 -9.36 -23.23
C GLU A 51 -11.11 -8.75 -22.11
N VAL A 52 -10.00 -8.11 -22.46
CA VAL A 52 -9.11 -7.42 -21.51
C VAL A 52 -9.81 -6.18 -20.93
N ALA A 53 -10.58 -5.45 -21.74
CA ALA A 53 -11.35 -4.31 -21.26
C ALA A 53 -12.42 -4.75 -20.24
N ALA A 54 -13.13 -5.85 -20.51
CA ALA A 54 -14.12 -6.41 -19.60
C ALA A 54 -13.47 -6.88 -18.29
N GLU A 55 -12.31 -7.53 -18.37
CA GLU A 55 -11.53 -7.96 -17.21
C GLU A 55 -11.09 -6.78 -16.35
N LEU A 56 -10.54 -5.72 -16.94
CA LEU A 56 -10.16 -4.50 -16.22
C LEU A 56 -11.37 -3.83 -15.58
N VAL A 57 -12.48 -3.70 -16.31
CA VAL A 57 -13.72 -3.09 -15.79
C VAL A 57 -14.34 -3.92 -14.66
N ALA A 58 -14.23 -5.26 -14.70
CA ALA A 58 -14.64 -6.13 -13.62
C ALA A 58 -13.68 -6.03 -12.43
N GLY A 59 -12.37 -6.13 -12.64
CA GLY A 59 -11.38 -6.09 -11.56
C GLY A 59 -11.37 -4.78 -10.76
N PHE A 60 -11.62 -3.63 -11.40
CA PHE A 60 -11.74 -2.34 -10.72
C PHE A 60 -13.16 -2.02 -10.24
N GLY A 61 -14.19 -2.53 -10.94
CA GLY A 61 -15.59 -2.16 -10.73
C GLY A 61 -16.34 -3.11 -9.81
N ASP A 62 -16.04 -4.40 -9.84
CA ASP A 62 -16.53 -5.33 -8.84
C ASP A 62 -15.76 -5.07 -7.56
N ALA A 63 -16.49 -4.73 -6.51
CA ALA A 63 -15.94 -4.79 -5.17
C ALA A 63 -15.21 -6.13 -5.07
N ALA A 64 -13.94 -6.13 -4.69
CA ALA A 64 -13.37 -7.30 -4.07
C ALA A 64 -14.32 -7.63 -2.91
N THR A 65 -15.26 -8.54 -3.13
CA THR A 65 -16.05 -9.20 -2.11
C THR A 65 -15.15 -10.20 -1.39
N ALA A 66 -13.91 -9.80 -1.10
CA ALA A 66 -13.33 -10.22 0.15
C ALA A 66 -14.32 -9.67 1.17
N ALA A 67 -15.17 -10.56 1.71
CA ALA A 67 -15.88 -10.25 2.92
C ALA A 67 -14.88 -9.54 3.84
N GLU A 68 -15.26 -8.39 4.40
CA GLU A 68 -14.55 -7.92 5.58
C GLU A 68 -14.61 -9.09 6.55
N ASP A 69 -13.52 -9.85 6.60
CA ASP A 69 -13.31 -10.93 7.54
C ASP A 69 -13.66 -10.34 8.90
N ASP A 70 -14.47 -10.99 9.74
CA ASP A 70 -14.85 -10.41 11.04
C ASP A 70 -13.59 -10.07 11.88
N ALA A 71 -12.44 -10.69 11.56
CA ALA A 71 -11.11 -10.33 12.03
C ALA A 71 -10.66 -8.89 11.69
N ALA A 72 -11.25 -8.23 10.70
CA ALA A 72 -10.99 -6.84 10.28
C ALA A 72 -11.57 -5.78 11.23
N THR A 73 -12.35 -6.19 12.22
CA THR A 73 -12.88 -5.32 13.28
C THR A 73 -12.21 -5.56 14.65
N MET A 74 -11.56 -6.72 14.84
CA MET A 74 -10.91 -7.09 16.09
C MET A 74 -9.50 -6.47 16.21
N PRO A 75 -9.17 -5.78 17.31
CA PRO A 75 -7.82 -5.26 17.53
C PRO A 75 -6.81 -6.41 17.65
N ALA A 76 -5.65 -6.25 17.01
CA ALA A 76 -4.56 -7.22 17.15
C ALA A 76 -3.86 -7.03 18.49
N VAL A 77 -3.50 -8.15 19.11
CA VAL A 77 -2.65 -8.19 20.30
C VAL A 77 -1.24 -8.50 19.83
N LEU A 78 -0.31 -7.59 20.09
CA LEU A 78 1.10 -7.76 19.76
C LEU A 78 1.95 -7.81 21.02
N SER A 79 2.97 -8.64 21.01
CA SER A 79 4.02 -8.62 22.00
C SER A 79 4.92 -7.39 21.85
N GLY A 80 5.73 -7.13 22.88
CA GLY A 80 6.72 -6.06 22.85
C GLY A 80 7.74 -6.20 21.71
N ASP A 81 8.14 -7.43 21.38
CA ASP A 81 9.07 -7.70 20.28
C ASP A 81 8.44 -7.37 18.92
N GLU A 82 7.23 -7.87 18.67
CA GLU A 82 6.48 -7.62 17.43
C GLU A 82 6.20 -6.12 17.24
N THR A 83 5.88 -5.43 18.33
CA THR A 83 5.72 -3.98 18.32
C THR A 83 7.04 -3.26 18.03
N GLY A 84 8.15 -3.74 18.59
CA GLY A 84 9.49 -3.22 18.29
C GLY A 84 9.88 -3.37 16.82
N ARG A 85 9.56 -4.52 16.21
CA ARG A 85 9.77 -4.76 14.77
C ARG A 85 8.96 -3.80 13.90
N LEU A 86 7.70 -3.55 14.25
CA LEU A 86 6.87 -2.56 13.56
C LEU A 86 7.45 -1.15 13.67
N LEU A 87 7.89 -0.72 14.86
CA LEU A 87 8.52 0.59 15.06
C LEU A 87 9.80 0.72 14.24
N ALA A 88 10.66 -0.30 14.25
CA ALA A 88 11.89 -0.30 13.47
C ALA A 88 11.59 -0.19 11.97
N ALA A 89 10.60 -0.94 11.46
CA ALA A 89 10.21 -0.87 10.06
C ALA A 89 9.61 0.48 9.68
N LEU A 90 8.76 1.07 10.51
CA LEU A 90 8.24 2.41 10.29
C LEU A 90 9.36 3.47 10.31
N GLY A 91 10.33 3.34 11.23
CA GLY A 91 11.51 4.22 11.26
C GLY A 91 12.34 4.11 9.98
N LEU A 92 12.58 2.89 9.51
CA LEU A 92 13.31 2.66 8.25
C LEU A 92 12.51 3.16 7.04
N ALA A 93 11.18 3.02 7.04
CA ALA A 93 10.31 3.54 5.99
C ALA A 93 10.41 5.08 5.88
N VAL A 94 10.38 5.78 7.02
CA VAL A 94 10.61 7.24 7.08
C VAL A 94 11.98 7.59 6.51
N HIS A 95 13.01 6.86 6.92
CA HIS A 95 14.38 7.08 6.46
C HIS A 95 14.51 6.89 4.95
N VAL A 96 14.04 5.76 4.39
CA VAL A 96 14.04 5.50 2.95
C VAL A 96 13.29 6.59 2.18
N ALA A 97 12.11 6.99 2.66
CA ALA A 97 11.31 8.02 2.01
C ALA A 97 11.99 9.40 2.03
N ALA A 98 12.59 9.79 3.17
CA ALA A 98 13.29 11.06 3.30
C ALA A 98 14.47 11.19 2.32
N PHE A 99 15.24 10.11 2.11
CA PHE A 99 16.33 10.10 1.14
C PHE A 99 15.89 10.19 -0.33
N ASN A 100 14.61 9.94 -0.61
CA ASN A 100 14.05 9.98 -1.97
C ASN A 100 13.09 11.16 -2.18
N LEU A 101 13.06 12.13 -1.26
CA LEU A 101 12.16 13.28 -1.28
C LEU A 101 12.22 14.06 -2.61
N ASP A 102 13.41 14.25 -3.17
CA ASP A 102 13.58 15.00 -4.41
C ASP A 102 13.15 14.24 -5.67
N ARG A 103 13.03 12.91 -5.59
CA ARG A 103 12.71 12.05 -6.74
C ARG A 103 11.22 11.84 -6.91
N ASP A 104 10.48 11.75 -5.81
CA ASP A 104 9.10 11.26 -5.86
C ASP A 104 8.27 11.82 -4.70
N ARG A 105 8.11 13.15 -4.73
CA ARG A 105 7.52 13.94 -3.65
C ARG A 105 6.16 13.43 -3.18
N LEU A 106 5.31 13.00 -4.10
CA LEU A 106 3.96 12.55 -3.75
C LEU A 106 3.98 11.20 -3.04
N HIS A 107 4.70 10.21 -3.56
CA HIS A 107 4.79 8.89 -2.95
C HIS A 107 5.55 8.94 -1.62
N VAL A 108 6.59 9.78 -1.52
CA VAL A 108 7.29 10.08 -0.27
C VAL A 108 6.36 10.70 0.75
N ALA A 109 5.58 11.72 0.39
CA ALA A 109 4.63 12.35 1.30
C ALA A 109 3.58 11.35 1.85
N GLN A 110 3.10 10.45 1.01
CA GLN A 110 2.17 9.38 1.43
C GLN A 110 2.81 8.44 2.45
N ILE A 111 4.05 8.01 2.21
CA ILE A 111 4.79 7.14 3.14
C ILE A 111 5.10 7.85 4.45
N LEU A 112 5.52 9.10 4.42
CA LEU A 112 5.80 9.88 5.62
C LEU A 112 4.54 10.08 6.45
N ASN A 113 3.41 10.40 5.80
CA ASN A 113 2.13 10.54 6.49
C ASN A 113 1.64 9.22 7.11
N GLY A 114 1.68 8.12 6.33
CA GLY A 114 1.32 6.80 6.83
C GLY A 114 2.21 6.34 7.98
N SER A 115 3.53 6.56 7.85
CA SER A 115 4.49 6.23 8.90
C SER A 115 4.24 7.04 10.18
N ALA A 116 4.03 8.35 10.06
CA ALA A 116 3.76 9.22 11.20
C ALA A 116 2.48 8.80 11.93
N ALA A 117 1.39 8.58 11.19
CA ALA A 117 0.12 8.14 11.76
C ALA A 117 0.26 6.79 12.50
N ALA A 118 0.96 5.83 11.89
CA ALA A 118 1.21 4.54 12.51
C ALA A 118 2.10 4.65 13.77
N LEU A 119 3.21 5.40 13.71
CA LEU A 119 4.11 5.61 14.86
C LEU A 119 3.38 6.25 16.05
N VAL A 120 2.53 7.24 15.79
CA VAL A 120 1.71 7.86 16.85
C VAL A 120 0.76 6.85 17.47
N ALA A 121 0.06 6.05 16.66
CA ALA A 121 -0.86 5.03 17.14
C ALA A 121 -0.14 3.92 17.94
N LEU A 122 1.00 3.43 17.44
CA LEU A 122 1.82 2.44 18.15
C LEU A 122 2.34 2.98 19.48
N GLY A 123 2.90 4.20 19.48
CA GLY A 123 3.40 4.83 20.70
C GLY A 123 2.31 5.09 21.73
N ALA A 124 1.09 5.45 21.29
CA ALA A 124 -0.06 5.57 22.19
C ALA A 124 -0.47 4.23 22.79
N ALA A 125 -0.55 3.17 21.96
CA ALA A 125 -0.90 1.83 22.42
C ALA A 125 0.15 1.24 23.38
N GLN A 126 1.44 1.46 23.13
CA GLN A 126 2.52 1.05 24.03
C GLN A 126 2.44 1.76 25.39
N ARG A 127 2.16 3.07 25.40
CA ARG A 127 1.98 3.80 26.65
C ARG A 127 0.77 3.30 27.44
N ALA A 128 -0.33 2.97 26.75
CA ALA A 128 -1.50 2.37 27.39
C ALA A 128 -1.17 1.00 28.00
N ALA A 129 -0.55 0.11 27.22
CA ALA A 129 -0.12 -1.21 27.70
C ALA A 129 0.79 -1.11 28.93
N HIS A 130 1.75 -0.18 28.90
CA HIS A 130 2.64 0.08 30.03
C HIS A 130 1.89 0.60 31.27
N ALA A 131 0.95 1.53 31.10
CA ALA A 131 0.13 2.04 32.19
C ALA A 131 -0.75 0.94 32.83
N ASP A 132 -1.21 -0.01 32.01
CA ASP A 132 -1.98 -1.18 32.44
C ASP A 132 -1.10 -2.30 33.01
N GLY A 133 0.23 -2.13 33.03
CA GLY A 133 1.19 -3.11 33.54
C GLY A 133 1.32 -4.37 32.67
N THR A 134 0.95 -4.27 31.39
CA THR A 134 0.99 -5.38 30.44
C THR A 134 2.06 -5.18 29.38
N SER A 135 2.53 -6.28 28.78
CA SER A 135 3.40 -6.28 27.60
C SER A 135 2.64 -6.43 26.29
N ALA A 136 1.30 -6.50 26.36
CA ALA A 136 0.42 -6.75 25.24
C ALA A 136 -0.08 -5.42 24.67
N VAL A 137 0.33 -5.12 23.44
CA VAL A 137 -0.02 -3.89 22.74
C VAL A 137 -1.23 -4.15 21.84
N LEU A 138 -2.32 -3.42 22.10
CA LEU A 138 -3.54 -3.51 21.31
C LEU A 138 -3.51 -2.50 20.16
N LEU A 139 -3.52 -2.99 18.92
CA LEU A 139 -3.58 -2.14 17.73
C LEU A 139 -4.93 -2.29 17.02
N SER A 140 -5.51 -1.15 16.67
CA SER A 140 -6.74 -1.13 15.88
C SER A 140 -6.50 -1.69 14.47
N PRO A 141 -7.50 -2.30 13.83
CA PRO A 141 -7.40 -2.74 12.44
C PRO A 141 -7.01 -1.61 11.48
N ALA A 142 -7.46 -0.37 11.74
CA ALA A 142 -7.09 0.79 10.95
C ALA A 142 -5.57 1.07 11.02
N THR A 143 -4.97 0.94 12.21
CA THR A 143 -3.53 1.07 12.39
C THR A 143 -2.77 -0.01 11.62
N LEU A 144 -3.21 -1.26 11.68
CA LEU A 144 -2.58 -2.37 10.95
C LEU A 144 -2.66 -2.17 9.43
N ARG A 145 -3.81 -1.70 8.92
CA ARG A 145 -3.96 -1.32 7.51
C ARG A 145 -3.00 -0.19 7.12
N THR A 146 -2.88 0.84 7.94
CA THR A 146 -1.94 1.94 7.69
C THR A 146 -0.51 1.44 7.63
N VAL A 147 -0.08 0.58 8.56
CA VAL A 147 1.26 -0.01 8.52
C VAL A 147 1.44 -0.83 7.25
N ARG A 148 0.51 -1.74 6.93
CA ARG A 148 0.56 -2.59 5.74
C ARG A 148 0.70 -1.75 4.47
N THR A 149 -0.18 -0.77 4.26
CA THR A 149 -0.15 0.11 3.08
C THR A 149 1.16 0.88 3.00
N THR A 150 1.69 1.34 4.13
CA THR A 150 2.98 2.05 4.18
C THR A 150 4.13 1.13 3.79
N MET A 151 4.21 -0.09 4.32
CA MET A 151 5.26 -1.06 3.98
C MET A 151 5.22 -1.44 2.50
N VAL A 152 4.02 -1.67 1.95
CA VAL A 152 3.84 -1.96 0.51
C VAL A 152 4.30 -0.77 -0.33
N ALA A 153 3.92 0.45 0.03
CA ALA A 153 4.33 1.65 -0.71
C ALA A 153 5.85 1.83 -0.71
N VAL A 154 6.52 1.60 0.41
CA VAL A 154 7.99 1.67 0.48
C VAL A 154 8.63 0.60 -0.40
N LEU A 155 8.16 -0.65 -0.33
CA LEU A 155 8.65 -1.73 -1.18
C LEU A 155 8.45 -1.45 -2.67
N GLN A 156 7.32 -0.83 -3.05
CA GLN A 156 7.09 -0.38 -4.43
C GLN A 156 8.10 0.69 -4.85
N GLY A 157 8.39 1.65 -3.97
CA GLY A 157 9.42 2.67 -4.20
C GLY A 157 10.79 2.04 -4.44
N VAL A 158 11.19 1.13 -3.55
CA VAL A 158 12.47 0.43 -3.60
C VAL A 158 12.60 -0.46 -4.83
N ARG A 159 11.58 -1.24 -5.18
CA ARG A 159 11.64 -2.24 -6.27
C ARG A 159 11.39 -1.67 -7.66
N HIS A 160 10.49 -0.70 -7.78
CA HIS A 160 9.98 -0.27 -9.09
C HIS A 160 10.32 1.18 -9.44
N ARG A 161 10.73 1.99 -8.46
CA ARG A 161 11.01 3.42 -8.65
C ARG A 161 12.49 3.77 -8.46
N GLY A 162 13.35 2.77 -8.31
CA GLY A 162 14.78 2.95 -8.13
C GLY A 162 15.15 3.70 -6.85
N TRP A 163 14.30 3.65 -5.82
CA TRP A 163 14.60 4.27 -4.54
C TRP A 163 15.69 3.50 -3.83
N LEU A 164 16.85 4.13 -3.68
CA LEU A 164 17.99 3.58 -2.97
C LEU A 164 18.76 4.73 -2.33
N ALA A 165 19.12 4.56 -1.07
CA ALA A 165 20.18 5.33 -0.45
C ALA A 165 21.46 4.48 -0.50
N GLU A 166 22.58 5.06 -0.92
CA GLU A 166 23.84 4.34 -1.18
C GLU A 166 24.36 3.56 0.04
N HIS A 167 23.93 3.94 1.26
CA HIS A 167 24.32 3.31 2.51
C HIS A 167 23.36 2.23 3.02
N LEU A 168 22.25 1.97 2.33
CA LEU A 168 21.29 0.95 2.74
C LEU A 168 21.52 -0.36 1.98
N ASP A 169 21.61 -1.45 2.73
CA ASP A 169 21.57 -2.80 2.15
C ASP A 169 20.15 -3.09 1.66
N LEU A 170 19.99 -3.16 0.34
CA LEU A 170 18.72 -3.43 -0.34
C LEU A 170 18.08 -4.75 0.12
N THR A 171 18.90 -5.79 0.33
CA THR A 171 18.43 -7.12 0.71
C THR A 171 17.89 -7.06 2.14
N ALA A 172 18.70 -6.56 3.07
CA ALA A 172 18.29 -6.44 4.47
C ALA A 172 17.04 -5.55 4.64
N THR A 173 17.00 -4.42 3.92
CA THR A 173 15.88 -3.47 3.94
C THR A 173 14.59 -4.13 3.42
N THR A 174 14.68 -4.84 2.29
CA THR A 174 13.53 -5.54 1.69
C THR A 174 13.02 -6.67 2.59
N THR A 175 13.94 -7.45 3.17
CA THR A 175 13.60 -8.54 4.12
C THR A 175 12.85 -7.97 5.32
N MET A 176 13.35 -6.88 5.92
CA MET A 176 12.72 -6.28 7.10
C MET A 176 11.27 -5.83 6.85
N PHE A 177 10.99 -5.21 5.70
CA PHE A 177 9.63 -4.84 5.34
C PHE A 177 8.75 -6.06 5.03
N THR A 178 9.31 -7.08 4.41
CA THR A 178 8.61 -8.34 4.10
C THR A 178 8.29 -9.13 5.37
N ASP A 179 9.18 -9.14 6.36
CA ASP A 179 8.97 -9.80 7.65
C ASP A 179 7.84 -9.14 8.44
N VAL A 180 7.77 -7.80 8.44
CA VAL A 180 6.65 -7.07 9.05
C VAL A 180 5.34 -7.36 8.32
N LEU A 181 5.38 -7.41 7.00
CA LEU A 181 4.22 -7.79 6.20
C LEU A 181 3.76 -9.23 6.49
N THR A 182 4.69 -10.17 6.63
CA THR A 182 4.44 -11.56 7.03
C THR A 182 3.82 -11.64 8.43
N LEU A 183 4.37 -10.88 9.38
CA LEU A 183 3.83 -10.74 10.73
C LEU A 183 2.39 -10.20 10.73
N LEU A 184 2.09 -9.25 9.84
CA LEU A 184 0.74 -8.72 9.63
C LEU A 184 -0.17 -9.62 8.78
N GLY A 185 0.28 -10.86 8.48
CA GLY A 185 -0.44 -11.85 7.68
C GLY A 185 -0.63 -11.47 6.22
N ALA A 186 0.24 -10.60 5.69
CA ALA A 186 0.10 -10.01 4.36
C ALA A 186 1.33 -10.25 3.50
N VAL A 187 1.36 -11.34 2.75
CA VAL A 187 2.24 -11.57 1.59
C VAL A 187 1.35 -12.34 0.57
N PRO A 188 1.42 -12.09 -0.76
CA PRO A 188 0.44 -12.53 -1.75
C PRO A 188 -0.08 -13.96 -1.62
#